data_AF-F0XGJ6-F1
#
_entry.id   AF-F0XGJ6-F1
#
_cell.length_a   1.000
_cell.length_b   1.000
_cell.length_c   1.000
_cell.angle_alpha   90.00
_cell.angle_beta   90.00
_cell.angle_gamma   90.00
#
_symmetry.space_group_name_H-M   'P 1'
#
loop_
_entity.id
_entity.type
_entity.pdbx_description
1 polymer ?
#
loop_
_entity_poly.entity_id
_entity_poly.type
_entity_poly.pdbx_seq_one_letter_code
_entity_poly.pdbx_strand_id
1 'polypeptide(L)'
;MLREIAYALLGLTALAYTVEFIFSLFDDPREPPRVKAAISLIGHIIGMIREGKLYYNSLGAKVDSDMYMISILGFKIYVCNSYRLIGAIHKNAKTLAFKPFVKLSMKKNSDVSDHAYEIGSGIMTDKLETAQRAALAPGAHLDAVTLRTAEAMLSGLSALEAAVASKESVMLLAFLRHNIVQALAYGIYGSTHPWKDPKVETAFWTWHEYLPKMFMASLLAGKGFQNRQVVFDAYHNFFQDLPDDTSEVFRERQRVYIEAGIEEADHIKLEAAWPLAIFSNTVPTAYWFMWELCSRPALLAEVRSEVEEVVIKTQKTADGPEFCLDIAALRTRCRLLLSVLEETQRTRHIHASMCRVLEDTVLDERYLLKKGYVVQLPGGPIHHDPNVYGSNAGQFEPHRFAPSDTHGNEGKVPTHAPTNRGFLAWGAPPHLCPARQFAATELLLMASLLILRFDIQLPSGRDRDPYPALRASEIATLLSPKKDVALQMTVREEWRGKWSVAFGKEKSRVLLASG
;
A
#
# COMPACT_ATOMS: atom_id res chain seq x y z
N MET A 1 -28.97 -12.71 -42.97
CA MET A 1 -27.92 -12.04 -42.16
C MET A 1 -28.02 -12.39 -40.68
N LEU A 2 -29.19 -12.22 -40.03
CA LEU A 2 -29.36 -12.54 -38.59
C LEU A 2 -29.14 -14.03 -38.26
N ARG A 3 -29.61 -14.93 -39.13
CA ARG A 3 -29.45 -16.39 -38.95
C ARG A 3 -27.98 -16.82 -39.04
N GLU A 4 -27.24 -16.26 -39.98
CA GLU A 4 -25.82 -16.54 -40.19
C GLU A 4 -24.98 -16.03 -39.02
N ILE A 5 -25.31 -14.83 -38.50
CA ILE A 5 -24.72 -14.30 -37.26
C ILE A 5 -25.04 -15.22 -36.07
N ALA A 6 -26.28 -15.70 -35.94
CA ALA A 6 -26.67 -16.60 -34.86
C ALA A 6 -25.91 -17.93 -34.90
N TYR A 7 -25.74 -18.53 -36.08
CA TYR A 7 -24.94 -19.76 -36.23
C TYR A 7 -23.46 -19.52 -35.94
N ALA A 8 -22.89 -18.39 -36.36
CA ALA A 8 -21.52 -18.02 -36.03
C ALA A 8 -21.32 -17.86 -34.52
N LEU A 9 -22.24 -17.18 -33.82
CA LEU A 9 -22.19 -17.01 -32.37
C LEU A 9 -22.33 -18.35 -31.62
N LEU A 10 -23.23 -19.23 -32.07
CA LEU A 10 -23.37 -20.58 -31.52
C LEU A 10 -22.10 -21.41 -31.72
N GLY A 11 -21.52 -21.38 -32.93
CA GLY A 11 -20.27 -22.08 -33.24
C GLY A 11 -19.09 -21.59 -32.41
N LEU A 12 -18.93 -20.27 -32.26
CA LEU A 12 -17.89 -19.67 -31.41
C LEU A 12 -18.08 -20.03 -29.94
N THR A 13 -19.33 -20.05 -29.47
CA THR A 13 -19.65 -20.44 -28.10
C THR A 13 -19.31 -21.91 -27.85
N ALA A 14 -19.77 -22.81 -28.73
CA ALA A 14 -19.45 -24.24 -28.64
C ALA A 14 -17.94 -24.50 -28.69
N LEU A 15 -17.21 -23.79 -29.56
CA LEU A 15 -15.76 -23.84 -29.63
C LEU A 15 -15.13 -23.37 -28.31
N ALA A 16 -15.58 -22.25 -27.74
CA ALA A 16 -15.06 -21.75 -26.47
C ALA A 16 -15.21 -22.78 -25.34
N TYR A 17 -16.41 -23.35 -25.19
CA TYR A 17 -16.68 -24.40 -24.20
C TYR A 17 -15.85 -25.67 -24.45
N THR A 18 -15.67 -26.05 -25.72
CA THR A 18 -14.84 -27.21 -26.09
C THR A 18 -13.37 -26.98 -25.73
N VAL A 19 -12.83 -25.80 -26.03
CA VAL A 19 -11.45 -25.45 -25.67
C VAL A 19 -11.27 -25.40 -24.16
N GLU A 20 -12.21 -24.82 -23.42
CA GLU A 20 -12.14 -24.82 -21.96
C GLU A 20 -12.23 -26.23 -21.37
N PHE A 21 -13.09 -27.08 -21.93
CA PHE A 21 -13.16 -28.49 -21.56
C PHE A 21 -11.83 -29.20 -21.80
N ILE A 22 -11.22 -29.01 -22.98
CA ILE A 22 -9.88 -29.55 -23.30
C ILE A 22 -8.85 -29.09 -22.28
N PHE A 23 -8.82 -27.80 -21.90
CA PHE A 23 -7.92 -27.33 -20.85
C PHE A 23 -8.18 -27.99 -19.49
N SER A 24 -9.44 -28.26 -19.14
CA SER A 24 -9.76 -28.94 -17.88
C SER A 24 -9.34 -30.42 -17.83
N LEU A 25 -9.15 -31.07 -18.99
CA LEU A 25 -8.64 -32.45 -19.03
C LEU A 25 -7.18 -32.57 -18.57
N PHE A 26 -6.45 -31.45 -18.53
CA PHE A 26 -5.06 -31.39 -18.05
C PHE A 26 -4.95 -30.98 -16.58
N ASP A 27 -6.07 -30.90 -15.86
CA ASP A 27 -6.06 -30.67 -14.42
C ASP A 27 -5.76 -31.96 -13.67
N ASP A 28 -4.79 -31.91 -12.76
CA ASP A 28 -4.54 -32.99 -11.81
C ASP A 28 -5.62 -32.92 -10.72
N PRO A 29 -6.30 -34.03 -10.37
CA PRO A 29 -7.40 -34.03 -9.40
C PRO A 29 -6.97 -33.58 -7.99
N ARG A 30 -5.67 -33.50 -7.70
CA ARG A 30 -5.13 -32.98 -6.44
C ARG A 30 -4.91 -31.47 -6.45
N GLU A 31 -5.04 -30.80 -7.59
CA GLU A 31 -4.99 -29.33 -7.66
C GLU A 31 -6.20 -28.71 -6.94
N PRO A 32 -6.11 -27.43 -6.50
CA PRO A 32 -7.27 -26.70 -6.01
C PRO A 32 -8.46 -26.75 -6.97
N PRO A 33 -9.70 -26.83 -6.46
CA PRO A 33 -10.90 -26.94 -7.29
C PRO A 33 -11.01 -25.78 -8.28
N ARG A 34 -11.26 -26.11 -9.55
CA ARG A 34 -11.48 -25.12 -10.61
C ARG A 34 -12.81 -24.41 -10.44
N VAL A 35 -12.76 -23.09 -10.41
CA VAL A 35 -13.95 -22.23 -10.50
C VAL A 35 -14.18 -21.87 -11.95
N LYS A 36 -15.36 -22.18 -12.48
CA LYS A 36 -15.74 -21.85 -13.85
C LYS A 36 -16.12 -20.38 -13.97
N ALA A 37 -15.73 -19.76 -15.09
CA ALA A 37 -16.21 -18.43 -15.44
C ALA A 37 -17.67 -18.49 -15.92
N ALA A 38 -18.39 -17.36 -15.82
CA ALA A 38 -19.73 -17.24 -16.39
C ALA A 38 -19.74 -17.30 -17.93
N ILE A 39 -18.65 -16.86 -18.56
CA ILE A 39 -18.44 -16.92 -20.01
C ILE A 39 -17.15 -17.69 -20.22
N SER A 40 -17.23 -18.76 -21.00
CA SER A 40 -16.09 -19.64 -21.28
C SER A 40 -14.88 -18.87 -21.85
N LEU A 41 -13.66 -19.24 -21.45
CA LEU A 41 -12.36 -18.66 -21.83
C LEU A 41 -12.08 -17.20 -21.41
N ILE A 42 -13.07 -16.31 -21.52
CA ILE A 42 -12.88 -14.86 -21.36
C ILE A 42 -13.53 -14.30 -20.11
N GLY A 43 -14.44 -15.03 -19.45
CA GLY A 43 -15.22 -14.49 -18.35
C GLY A 43 -14.39 -14.10 -17.14
N HIS A 44 -13.31 -14.82 -16.83
CA HIS A 44 -12.35 -14.40 -15.79
C HIS A 44 -11.62 -13.11 -16.19
N ILE A 45 -11.22 -12.96 -17.46
CA ILE A 45 -10.59 -11.72 -17.96
C ILE A 45 -11.55 -10.54 -17.82
N ILE A 46 -12.81 -10.71 -18.24
CA ILE A 46 -13.85 -9.68 -18.11
C ILE A 46 -14.08 -9.32 -16.63
N GLY A 47 -14.16 -10.32 -15.76
CA GLY A 47 -14.30 -10.13 -14.32
C GLY A 47 -13.15 -9.30 -13.74
N MET A 48 -11.90 -9.65 -14.06
CA MET A 48 -10.71 -8.90 -13.63
C MET A 48 -10.64 -7.49 -14.24
N ILE A 49 -11.07 -7.28 -15.49
CA ILE A 49 -11.11 -5.93 -16.09
C ILE A 49 -12.14 -5.05 -15.36
N ARG A 50 -13.30 -5.63 -15.00
CA ARG A 50 -14.41 -4.91 -14.37
C ARG A 50 -14.17 -4.63 -12.88
N GLU A 51 -13.76 -5.65 -12.14
CA GLU A 51 -13.65 -5.64 -10.68
C GLU A 51 -12.20 -5.52 -10.20
N GLY A 52 -11.22 -5.61 -11.09
CA GLY A 52 -9.81 -5.59 -10.71
C GLY A 52 -9.47 -6.72 -9.76
N LYS A 53 -8.72 -6.39 -8.71
CA LYS A 53 -8.36 -7.34 -7.64
C LYS A 53 -9.56 -7.79 -6.78
N LEU A 54 -10.66 -7.03 -6.76
CA LEU A 54 -11.88 -7.42 -6.02
C LEU A 54 -12.55 -8.65 -6.61
N TYR A 55 -12.23 -9.00 -7.87
CA TYR A 55 -12.73 -10.19 -8.52
C TYR A 55 -12.41 -11.48 -7.75
N TYR A 56 -11.23 -11.57 -7.13
CA TYR A 56 -10.87 -12.73 -6.31
C TYR A 56 -11.73 -12.84 -5.06
N ASN A 57 -12.10 -11.70 -4.46
CA ASN A 57 -12.99 -11.67 -3.29
C ASN A 57 -14.40 -12.15 -3.68
N SER A 58 -14.91 -11.68 -4.82
CA SER A 58 -16.26 -12.04 -5.29
C SER A 58 -16.37 -13.50 -5.74
N LEU A 59 -15.28 -14.09 -6.25
CA LEU A 59 -15.18 -15.51 -6.50
C LEU A 59 -15.05 -16.32 -5.21
N GLY A 60 -14.15 -15.91 -4.31
CA GLY A 60 -13.89 -16.62 -3.06
C GLY A 60 -15.12 -16.76 -2.16
N ALA A 61 -15.98 -15.73 -2.14
CA ALA A 61 -17.26 -15.78 -1.42
C ALA A 61 -18.24 -16.86 -1.91
N LYS A 62 -18.01 -17.46 -3.08
CA LYS A 62 -18.85 -18.49 -3.69
C LYS A 62 -18.24 -19.90 -3.58
N VAL A 63 -17.08 -20.03 -2.97
CA VAL A 63 -16.30 -21.28 -2.93
C VAL A 63 -16.12 -21.73 -1.50
N ASP A 64 -16.59 -22.94 -1.20
CA ASP A 64 -16.40 -23.60 0.10
C ASP A 64 -15.10 -24.43 0.09
N SER A 65 -13.96 -23.74 -0.02
CA SER A 65 -12.62 -24.37 0.02
C SER A 65 -11.55 -23.35 0.41
N ASP A 66 -10.53 -23.80 1.13
CA ASP A 66 -9.40 -22.96 1.54
C ASP A 66 -8.62 -22.39 0.34
N MET A 67 -8.59 -23.15 -0.77
CA MET A 67 -8.02 -22.74 -2.05
C MET A 67 -8.93 -23.07 -3.21
N TYR A 68 -8.78 -22.31 -4.29
CA TYR A 68 -9.40 -22.61 -5.58
C TYR A 68 -8.49 -22.22 -6.74
N MET A 69 -8.81 -22.67 -7.94
CA MET A 69 -8.11 -22.34 -9.18
C MET A 69 -9.03 -21.53 -10.09
N ILE A 70 -8.47 -20.51 -10.73
CA ILE A 70 -9.00 -19.99 -12.00
C ILE A 70 -8.04 -20.30 -13.15
N SER A 71 -8.59 -20.47 -14.35
CA SER A 71 -7.81 -20.73 -15.55
C SER A 71 -8.13 -19.69 -16.61
N ILE A 72 -7.10 -19.05 -17.15
CA ILE A 72 -7.22 -18.05 -18.20
C ILE A 72 -6.40 -18.54 -19.38
N LEU A 73 -7.06 -18.98 -20.45
CA LEU A 73 -6.43 -19.53 -21.65
C LEU A 73 -5.37 -20.62 -21.33
N GLY A 74 -5.70 -21.52 -20.39
CA GLY A 74 -4.81 -22.60 -19.94
C GLY A 74 -3.77 -22.19 -18.89
N PHE A 75 -3.56 -20.90 -18.64
CA PHE A 75 -2.74 -20.43 -17.53
C PHE A 75 -3.51 -20.50 -16.21
N LYS A 76 -2.96 -21.17 -15.20
CA LYS A 76 -3.61 -21.38 -13.90
C LYS A 76 -3.14 -20.34 -12.87
N ILE A 77 -4.10 -19.84 -12.10
CA ILE A 77 -3.87 -19.03 -10.91
C ILE A 77 -4.56 -19.73 -9.74
N TYR A 78 -3.76 -20.18 -8.78
CA TYR A 78 -4.25 -20.73 -7.52
C TYR A 78 -4.50 -19.57 -6.56
N VAL A 79 -5.66 -19.56 -5.91
CA VAL A 79 -6.06 -18.49 -4.99
C VAL A 79 -6.30 -19.11 -3.61
N CYS A 80 -5.65 -18.55 -2.60
CA CYS A 80 -5.75 -18.96 -1.20
C CYS A 80 -6.66 -17.98 -0.45
N ASN A 81 -7.84 -18.44 -0.03
CA ASN A 81 -8.79 -17.64 0.74
C ASN A 81 -8.66 -17.82 2.25
N SER A 82 -7.86 -18.80 2.68
CA SER A 82 -7.80 -19.22 4.07
C SER A 82 -6.52 -18.74 4.75
N TYR A 83 -6.69 -18.10 5.91
CA TYR A 83 -5.58 -17.73 6.78
C TYR A 83 -4.73 -18.94 7.21
N ARG A 84 -5.37 -20.10 7.42
CA ARG A 84 -4.74 -21.34 7.90
C ARG A 84 -3.57 -21.78 7.02
N LEU A 85 -3.66 -21.55 5.71
CA LEU A 85 -2.67 -21.99 4.73
C LEU A 85 -1.48 -21.04 4.57
N ILE A 86 -1.54 -19.81 5.08
CA ILE A 86 -0.44 -18.83 4.98
C ILE A 86 0.86 -19.41 5.55
N GLY A 87 0.77 -20.04 6.73
CA GLY A 87 1.93 -20.67 7.37
C GLY A 87 2.54 -21.80 6.52
N ALA A 88 1.71 -22.60 5.85
CA ALA A 88 2.18 -23.65 4.95
C ALA A 88 2.85 -23.07 3.70
N ILE A 89 2.32 -21.97 3.14
CA ILE A 89 2.90 -21.28 1.98
C ILE A 89 4.30 -20.76 2.34
N HIS A 90 4.45 -20.13 3.49
CA HIS A 90 5.75 -19.62 3.95
C HIS A 90 6.77 -20.72 4.22
N LYS A 91 6.35 -21.87 4.79
CA LYS A 91 7.23 -23.03 4.98
C LYS A 91 7.79 -23.57 3.66
N ASN A 92 7.10 -23.33 2.55
CA ASN A 92 7.49 -23.74 1.21
C ASN A 92 8.14 -22.61 0.38
N ALA A 93 8.75 -21.60 1.02
CA ALA A 93 9.34 -20.45 0.32
C ALA A 93 10.45 -20.79 -0.71
N LYS A 94 11.04 -21.99 -0.66
CA LYS A 94 12.01 -22.47 -1.66
C LYS A 94 11.34 -22.79 -2.99
N THR A 95 10.12 -23.33 -2.98
CA THR A 95 9.37 -23.71 -4.18
C THR A 95 8.29 -22.70 -4.52
N LEU A 96 7.85 -21.88 -3.57
CA LEU A 96 6.88 -20.81 -3.74
C LEU A 96 7.57 -19.45 -3.58
N ALA A 97 8.08 -18.89 -4.69
CA ALA A 97 8.97 -17.74 -4.65
C ALA A 97 8.37 -16.45 -5.21
N PHE A 98 8.62 -15.32 -4.53
CA PHE A 98 8.24 -13.98 -5.00
C PHE A 98 9.25 -13.36 -5.99
N LYS A 99 10.53 -13.74 -5.89
CA LYS A 99 11.65 -13.16 -6.69
C LYS A 99 11.38 -13.03 -8.21
N PRO A 100 10.69 -13.96 -8.89
CA PRO A 100 10.36 -13.79 -10.31
C PRO A 100 9.54 -12.52 -10.62
N PHE A 101 8.70 -12.05 -9.69
CA PHE A 101 7.95 -10.81 -9.86
C PHE A 101 8.82 -9.56 -9.68
N VAL A 102 9.84 -9.63 -8.82
CA VAL A 102 10.87 -8.57 -8.72
C VAL A 102 11.59 -8.43 -10.06
N LYS A 103 12.03 -9.55 -10.66
CA LYS A 103 12.69 -9.55 -11.98
C LYS A 103 11.79 -8.94 -13.06
N LEU A 104 10.51 -9.31 -13.07
CA LEU A 104 9.52 -8.74 -14.00
C LEU A 104 9.34 -7.23 -13.79
N SER A 105 9.29 -6.76 -12.54
CA SER A 105 9.21 -5.34 -12.20
C SER A 105 10.45 -4.58 -12.66
N MET A 106 11.66 -5.12 -12.48
CA MET A 106 12.88 -4.46 -12.97
C MET A 106 12.83 -4.23 -14.48
N LYS A 107 12.34 -5.20 -15.26
CA LYS A 107 12.20 -5.02 -16.71
C LYS A 107 11.07 -4.06 -17.09
N LYS A 108 9.88 -4.23 -16.51
CA LYS A 108 8.67 -3.51 -16.94
C LYS A 108 8.53 -2.12 -16.33
N ASN A 109 8.93 -1.95 -15.07
CA ASN A 109 8.87 -0.67 -14.37
C ASN A 109 10.17 0.10 -14.53
N SER A 110 11.32 -0.53 -14.28
CA SER A 110 12.62 0.17 -14.28
C SER A 110 13.32 0.22 -15.64
N ASP A 111 12.91 -0.54 -16.65
CA ASP A 111 13.57 -0.51 -17.98
C ASP A 111 15.08 -0.76 -17.95
N VAL A 112 15.51 -1.65 -17.06
CA VAL A 112 16.93 -1.94 -16.89
C VAL A 112 17.50 -2.71 -18.10
N SER A 113 18.81 -2.57 -18.31
CA SER A 113 19.56 -3.38 -19.28
C SER A 113 19.45 -4.88 -18.99
N ASP A 114 19.80 -5.71 -19.97
CA ASP A 114 19.83 -7.17 -19.77
C ASP A 114 20.91 -7.59 -18.76
N HIS A 115 22.02 -6.85 -18.67
CA HIS A 115 23.05 -7.06 -17.66
C HIS A 115 22.50 -6.85 -16.24
N ALA A 116 21.87 -5.71 -15.98
CA ALA A 116 21.24 -5.42 -14.70
C ALA A 116 20.07 -6.35 -14.39
N TYR A 117 19.32 -6.79 -15.41
CA TYR A 117 18.24 -7.77 -15.28
C TYR A 117 18.75 -9.13 -14.79
N GLU A 118 19.90 -9.60 -15.29
CA GLU A 118 20.49 -10.87 -14.84
C GLU A 118 21.07 -10.77 -13.43
N ILE A 119 21.85 -9.73 -13.12
CA ILE A 119 22.36 -9.48 -11.75
C ILE A 119 21.21 -9.36 -10.75
N GLY A 120 20.15 -8.63 -11.14
CA GLY A 120 19.00 -8.35 -10.31
C GLY A 120 18.19 -9.57 -9.90
N SER A 121 18.40 -10.72 -10.55
CA SER A 121 17.76 -11.98 -10.17
C SER A 121 18.55 -12.81 -9.15
N GLY A 122 19.76 -12.37 -8.80
CA GLY A 122 20.65 -13.05 -7.87
C GLY A 122 20.63 -12.48 -6.45
N ILE A 123 21.81 -12.46 -5.81
CA ILE A 123 21.99 -12.03 -4.41
C ILE A 123 21.70 -10.54 -4.18
N MET A 124 21.65 -9.73 -5.24
CA MET A 124 21.42 -8.29 -5.15
C MET A 124 20.09 -7.97 -4.46
N THR A 125 18.99 -8.65 -4.80
CA THR A 125 17.69 -8.40 -4.18
C THR A 125 17.70 -8.66 -2.67
N ASP A 126 18.37 -9.74 -2.23
CA ASP A 126 18.46 -10.09 -0.82
C ASP A 126 19.33 -9.08 -0.04
N LYS A 127 20.42 -8.62 -0.65
CA LYS A 127 21.27 -7.55 -0.09
C LYS A 127 20.50 -6.23 -0.01
N LEU A 128 19.73 -5.89 -1.04
CA LEU A 128 18.92 -4.67 -1.08
C LEU A 128 17.84 -4.71 0.01
N GLU A 129 17.13 -5.82 0.16
CA GLU A 129 16.15 -6.03 1.22
C GLU A 129 16.81 -5.88 2.62
N THR A 130 17.98 -6.49 2.81
CA THR A 130 18.74 -6.41 4.07
C THR A 130 19.17 -4.98 4.38
N ALA A 131 19.76 -4.28 3.41
CA ALA A 131 20.23 -2.90 3.57
C ALA A 131 19.07 -1.95 3.86
N GLN A 132 17.95 -2.07 3.14
CA GLN A 132 16.75 -1.28 3.40
C GLN A 132 16.16 -1.53 4.78
N ARG A 133 16.09 -2.79 5.22
CA ARG A 133 15.63 -3.14 6.57
C ARG A 133 16.51 -2.55 7.65
N ALA A 134 17.83 -2.56 7.46
CA ALA A 134 18.78 -1.98 8.42
C ALA A 134 18.66 -0.45 8.47
N ALA A 135 18.63 0.22 7.32
CA ALA A 135 18.56 1.68 7.24
C ALA A 135 17.22 2.25 7.75
N LEU A 136 16.13 1.48 7.64
CA LEU A 136 14.79 1.83 8.15
C LEU A 136 14.46 1.17 9.49
N ALA A 137 15.43 0.50 10.13
CA ALA A 137 15.26 0.00 11.47
C ALA A 137 15.18 1.16 12.47
N PRO A 138 14.44 1.01 13.59
CA PRO A 138 14.38 2.01 14.64
C PRO A 138 15.78 2.39 15.15
N GLY A 139 16.10 3.68 15.07
CA GLY A 139 17.41 4.23 15.34
C GLY A 139 17.62 5.58 14.63
N ALA A 140 18.81 6.15 14.78
CA ALA A 140 19.11 7.51 14.35
C ALA A 140 18.83 7.78 12.86
N HIS A 141 19.07 6.81 11.98
CA HIS A 141 18.80 6.96 10.55
C HIS A 141 17.31 7.10 10.24
N LEU A 142 16.47 6.23 10.83
CA LEU A 142 15.02 6.33 10.69
C LEU A 142 14.50 7.64 11.32
N ASP A 143 15.03 8.03 12.47
CA ASP A 143 14.62 9.24 13.17
C ASP A 143 14.94 10.49 12.33
N ALA A 144 16.12 10.55 11.70
CA ALA A 144 16.51 11.66 10.82
C ALA A 144 15.57 11.79 9.61
N VAL A 145 15.24 10.67 8.94
CA VAL A 145 14.27 10.66 7.82
C VAL A 145 12.88 11.11 8.30
N THR A 146 12.44 10.61 9.46
CA THR A 146 11.14 10.97 10.04
C THR A 146 11.03 12.46 10.35
N LEU A 147 12.08 13.07 10.92
CA LEU A 147 12.08 14.50 11.24
C LEU A 147 12.02 15.38 9.98
N ARG A 148 12.79 15.05 8.94
CA ARG A 148 12.71 15.79 7.67
C ARG A 148 11.35 15.66 7.00
N THR A 149 10.78 14.45 7.00
CA THR A 149 9.42 14.24 6.51
C THR A 149 8.41 15.08 7.31
N ALA A 150 8.54 15.14 8.63
CA ALA A 150 7.69 15.96 9.50
C ALA A 150 7.81 17.46 9.16
N GLU A 151 9.02 17.96 8.90
CA GLU A 151 9.26 19.36 8.53
C GLU A 151 8.55 19.74 7.22
N ALA A 152 8.64 18.90 6.20
CA ALA A 152 7.90 19.12 4.96
C ALA A 152 6.38 19.01 5.15
N MET A 153 5.90 18.11 6.01
CA MET A 153 4.47 18.06 6.37
C MET A 153 4.01 19.36 7.02
N LEU A 154 4.76 19.89 7.99
CA LEU A 154 4.45 21.17 8.64
C LEU A 154 4.38 22.31 7.63
N SER A 155 5.32 22.35 6.68
CA SER A 155 5.34 23.34 5.60
C SER A 155 4.08 23.24 4.71
N GLY A 156 3.69 22.03 4.34
CA GLY A 156 2.47 21.75 3.59
C GLY A 156 1.19 22.17 4.33
N LEU A 157 1.15 21.97 5.66
CA LEU A 157 0.02 22.40 6.48
C LEU A 157 -0.06 23.91 6.66
N SER A 158 1.08 24.63 6.66
CA SER A 158 1.08 26.09 6.64
C SER A 158 0.52 26.63 5.32
N ALA A 159 0.83 25.98 4.19
CA ALA A 159 0.22 26.30 2.91
C ALA A 159 -1.29 26.00 2.91
N LEU A 160 -1.71 24.89 3.55
CA LEU A 160 -3.13 24.58 3.73
C LEU A 160 -3.86 25.64 4.55
N GLU A 161 -3.26 26.11 5.65
CA GLU A 161 -3.82 27.19 6.47
C GLU A 161 -4.06 28.46 5.66
N ALA A 162 -3.11 28.82 4.78
CA ALA A 162 -3.26 29.94 3.86
C ALA A 162 -4.38 29.70 2.83
N ALA A 163 -4.48 28.51 2.24
CA ALA A 163 -5.54 28.16 1.29
C ALA A 163 -6.94 28.21 1.94
N VAL A 164 -7.06 27.71 3.17
CA VAL A 164 -8.30 27.76 3.97
C VAL A 164 -8.69 29.21 4.29
N ALA A 165 -7.72 30.05 4.69
CA ALA A 165 -7.96 31.47 4.93
C ALA A 165 -8.45 32.20 3.66
N SER A 166 -7.92 31.83 2.49
CA SER A 166 -8.33 32.34 1.18
C SER A 166 -9.63 31.71 0.65
N LYS A 167 -10.27 30.80 1.40
CA LYS A 167 -11.48 30.05 0.99
C LYS A 167 -11.30 29.28 -0.32
N GLU A 168 -10.09 28.81 -0.59
CA GLU A 168 -9.81 27.98 -1.75
C GLU A 168 -10.44 26.59 -1.59
N SER A 169 -10.90 26.01 -2.69
CA SER A 169 -11.44 24.65 -2.69
C SER A 169 -10.29 23.64 -2.64
N VAL A 170 -10.15 22.93 -1.52
CA VAL A 170 -9.14 21.88 -1.34
C VAL A 170 -9.75 20.52 -1.63
N MET A 171 -9.16 19.76 -2.55
CA MET A 171 -9.60 18.38 -2.87
C MET A 171 -8.78 17.38 -2.05
N LEU A 172 -9.44 16.47 -1.31
CA LEU A 172 -8.79 15.61 -0.31
C LEU A 172 -7.68 14.73 -0.90
N LEU A 173 -7.97 13.98 -1.97
CA LEU A 173 -6.99 13.08 -2.58
C LEU A 173 -5.86 13.88 -3.22
N ALA A 174 -6.15 14.95 -3.95
CA ALA A 174 -5.13 15.80 -4.56
C ALA A 174 -4.21 16.45 -3.51
N PHE A 175 -4.79 16.97 -2.43
CA PHE A 175 -4.06 17.55 -1.31
C PHE A 175 -3.13 16.53 -0.65
N LEU A 176 -3.66 15.37 -0.26
CA LEU A 176 -2.88 14.31 0.37
C LEU A 176 -1.79 13.79 -0.56
N ARG A 177 -2.12 13.58 -1.83
CA ARG A 177 -1.17 13.13 -2.86
C ARG A 177 0.04 14.06 -2.94
N HIS A 178 -0.20 15.36 -3.11
CA HIS A 178 0.88 16.34 -3.23
C HIS A 178 1.72 16.40 -1.95
N ASN A 179 1.09 16.60 -0.79
CA ASN A 179 1.80 16.79 0.47
C ASN A 179 2.58 15.53 0.91
N ILE A 180 2.04 14.35 0.69
CA ILE A 180 2.73 13.09 0.98
C ILE A 180 3.93 12.90 0.05
N VAL A 181 3.78 13.18 -1.25
CA VAL A 181 4.91 13.11 -2.20
C VAL A 181 6.02 14.06 -1.79
N GLN A 182 5.71 15.33 -1.51
CA GLN A 182 6.72 16.30 -1.08
C GLN A 182 7.39 15.89 0.23
N ALA A 183 6.62 15.47 1.23
CA ALA A 183 7.16 15.10 2.55
C ALA A 183 8.03 13.83 2.52
N LEU A 184 7.60 12.80 1.79
CA LEU A 184 8.36 11.58 1.62
C LEU A 184 9.60 11.79 0.77
N ALA A 185 9.47 12.55 -0.32
CA ALA A 185 10.59 12.87 -1.18
C ALA A 185 11.67 13.64 -0.43
N TYR A 186 11.29 14.63 0.40
CA TYR A 186 12.26 15.36 1.21
C TYR A 186 12.94 14.48 2.26
N GLY A 187 12.17 13.63 2.95
CA GLY A 187 12.72 12.69 3.92
C GLY A 187 13.78 11.76 3.30
N ILE A 188 13.49 11.20 2.12
CA ILE A 188 14.31 10.15 1.50
C ILE A 188 15.43 10.72 0.62
N TYR A 189 15.10 11.65 -0.27
CA TYR A 189 15.99 12.16 -1.31
C TYR A 189 16.63 13.52 -0.97
N GLY A 190 16.25 14.14 0.14
CA GLY A 190 16.86 15.40 0.59
C GLY A 190 16.30 16.63 -0.11
N SER A 191 16.90 17.78 0.17
CA SER A 191 16.33 19.11 -0.09
C SER A 191 16.14 19.46 -1.57
N THR A 192 16.89 18.88 -2.50
CA THR A 192 16.81 19.18 -3.94
C THR A 192 16.07 18.10 -4.74
N HIS A 193 15.25 17.29 -4.07
CA HIS A 193 14.53 16.17 -4.70
C HIS A 193 13.75 16.57 -5.97
N PRO A 194 13.67 15.68 -6.98
CA PRO A 194 13.09 16.00 -8.30
C PRO A 194 11.58 16.28 -8.26
N TRP A 195 10.89 15.82 -7.20
CA TRP A 195 9.45 15.95 -7.02
C TRP A 195 8.96 17.39 -6.80
N LYS A 196 9.87 18.37 -6.64
CA LYS A 196 9.51 19.78 -6.59
C LYS A 196 8.96 20.29 -7.93
N ASP A 197 9.30 19.65 -9.05
CA ASP A 197 8.71 19.96 -10.36
C ASP A 197 7.32 19.28 -10.48
N PRO A 198 6.23 20.06 -10.58
CA PRO A 198 4.88 19.51 -10.73
C PRO A 198 4.70 18.62 -11.97
N LYS A 199 5.53 18.78 -13.00
CA LYS A 199 5.53 17.92 -14.19
C LYS A 199 5.97 16.50 -13.85
N VAL A 200 6.97 16.35 -12.99
CA VAL A 200 7.47 15.04 -12.55
C VAL A 200 6.41 14.33 -11.72
N GLU A 201 5.77 15.04 -10.79
CA GLU A 201 4.67 14.49 -9.99
C GLU A 201 3.49 14.05 -10.87
N THR A 202 3.06 14.91 -11.80
CA THR A 202 1.96 14.60 -12.74
C THR A 202 2.28 13.41 -13.64
N ALA A 203 3.51 13.35 -14.14
CA ALA A 203 3.98 12.24 -14.97
C ALA A 203 3.99 10.93 -14.18
N PHE A 204 4.48 10.93 -12.94
CA PHE A 204 4.45 9.75 -12.09
C PHE A 204 3.04 9.20 -11.87
N TRP A 205 2.06 10.04 -11.54
CA TRP A 205 0.69 9.56 -11.35
C TRP A 205 0.03 9.08 -12.64
N THR A 206 0.38 9.69 -13.78
CA THR A 206 -0.04 9.19 -15.10
C THR A 206 0.60 7.83 -15.42
N TRP A 207 1.90 7.67 -15.14
CA TRP A 207 2.59 6.40 -15.27
C TRP A 207 1.96 5.33 -14.36
N HIS A 208 1.71 5.66 -13.10
CA HIS A 208 1.08 4.77 -12.11
C HIS A 208 -0.26 4.21 -12.58
N GLU A 209 -1.14 5.05 -13.14
CA GLU A 209 -2.44 4.61 -13.70
C GLU A 209 -2.29 3.64 -14.89
N TYR A 210 -1.16 3.71 -15.60
CA TYR A 210 -0.88 2.86 -16.76
C TYR A 210 -0.13 1.57 -16.43
N LEU A 211 0.38 1.39 -15.21
CA LEU A 211 1.12 0.18 -14.80
C LEU A 211 0.38 -1.13 -15.18
N PRO A 212 -0.93 -1.29 -14.92
CA PRO A 212 -1.62 -2.54 -15.27
C PRO A 212 -1.57 -2.84 -16.77
N LYS A 213 -1.69 -1.80 -17.61
CA LYS A 213 -1.57 -1.92 -19.07
C LYS A 213 -0.13 -2.24 -19.48
N MET A 214 0.88 -1.71 -18.78
CA MET A 214 2.28 -2.03 -19.07
C MET A 214 2.62 -3.52 -18.85
N PHE A 215 1.96 -4.18 -17.88
CA PHE A 215 2.12 -5.62 -17.65
C PHE A 215 1.25 -6.48 -18.58
N MET A 216 -0.02 -6.12 -18.77
CA MET A 216 -1.01 -6.99 -19.43
C MET A 216 -1.23 -6.68 -20.92
N ALA A 217 -0.93 -5.48 -21.37
CA ALA A 217 -1.21 -4.99 -22.73
C ALA A 217 -0.20 -3.92 -23.16
N SER A 218 1.10 -4.24 -23.10
CA SER A 218 2.18 -3.26 -23.25
C SER A 218 2.12 -2.46 -24.56
N LEU A 219 1.60 -3.06 -25.65
CA LEU A 219 1.40 -2.38 -26.94
C LEU A 219 0.44 -1.17 -26.85
N LEU A 220 -0.47 -1.17 -25.86
CA LEU A 220 -1.44 -0.09 -25.61
C LEU A 220 -0.99 0.87 -24.49
N ALA A 221 0.23 0.68 -23.96
CA ALA A 221 0.72 1.39 -22.79
C ALA A 221 1.69 2.55 -23.11
N GLY A 222 1.72 3.02 -24.37
CA GLY A 222 2.64 4.08 -24.82
C GLY A 222 2.67 5.32 -23.94
N LYS A 223 1.50 5.82 -23.51
CA LYS A 223 1.41 6.97 -22.59
C LYS A 223 2.07 6.70 -21.23
N GLY A 224 1.96 5.48 -20.72
CA GLY A 224 2.64 5.06 -19.48
C GLY A 224 4.15 5.10 -19.62
N PHE A 225 4.69 4.54 -20.71
CA PHE A 225 6.14 4.56 -20.98
C PHE A 225 6.69 5.98 -21.19
N GLN A 226 5.95 6.85 -21.88
CA GLN A 226 6.35 8.25 -22.07
C GLN A 226 6.43 9.01 -20.74
N ASN A 227 5.44 8.83 -19.86
CA ASN A 227 5.43 9.51 -18.56
C ASN A 227 6.46 8.93 -17.58
N ARG A 228 6.76 7.63 -17.68
CA ARG A 228 7.90 7.02 -16.99
C ARG A 228 9.22 7.70 -17.38
N GLN A 229 9.41 7.99 -18.67
CA GLN A 229 10.63 8.64 -19.15
C GLN A 229 10.84 10.02 -18.53
N VAL A 230 9.78 10.82 -18.36
CA VAL A 230 9.86 12.12 -17.68
C VAL A 230 10.42 11.99 -16.25
N VAL A 231 10.00 10.96 -15.51
CA VAL A 231 10.52 10.69 -14.17
C VAL A 231 11.99 10.23 -14.24
N PHE A 232 12.35 9.40 -15.22
CA PHE A 232 13.74 8.94 -15.40
C PHE A 232 14.68 10.09 -15.72
N ASP A 233 14.29 11.00 -16.61
CA ASP A 233 15.08 12.18 -16.98
C ASP A 233 15.27 13.11 -15.78
N ALA A 234 14.25 13.27 -14.93
CA ALA A 234 14.35 14.05 -13.70
C ALA A 234 15.33 13.43 -12.70
N TYR A 235 15.32 12.10 -12.55
CA TYR A 235 16.29 11.40 -11.71
C TYR A 235 17.71 11.45 -12.30
N HIS A 236 17.86 11.33 -13.62
CA HIS A 236 19.16 11.49 -14.26
C HIS A 236 19.79 12.85 -13.91
N ASN A 237 19.01 13.93 -13.97
CA ASN A 237 19.46 15.27 -13.59
C ASN A 237 19.76 15.37 -12.09
N PHE A 238 18.90 14.81 -11.24
CA PHE A 238 19.11 14.78 -9.78
C PHE A 238 20.40 14.08 -9.38
N PHE A 239 20.79 13.01 -10.10
CA PHE A 239 22.02 12.26 -9.85
C PHE A 239 23.30 13.02 -10.24
N GLN A 240 23.21 14.10 -11.03
CA GLN A 240 24.36 14.93 -11.37
C GLN A 240 24.84 15.80 -10.18
N ASP A 241 23.94 16.10 -9.25
CA ASP A 241 24.20 16.97 -8.09
C ASP A 241 23.33 16.53 -6.91
N LEU A 242 23.71 15.40 -6.31
CA LEU A 242 23.02 14.84 -5.14
C LEU A 242 23.27 15.72 -3.91
N PRO A 243 22.24 16.07 -3.14
CA PRO A 243 22.43 16.87 -1.94
C PRO A 243 23.03 16.03 -0.80
N ASP A 244 23.76 16.70 0.09
CA ASP A 244 24.40 16.06 1.25
C ASP A 244 23.39 15.48 2.25
N ASP A 245 22.14 15.95 2.23
CA ASP A 245 21.08 15.58 3.18
C ASP A 245 20.25 14.36 2.75
N THR A 246 20.69 13.61 1.73
CA THR A 246 20.07 12.32 1.36
C THR A 246 20.01 11.32 2.52
N SER A 247 18.97 10.50 2.54
CA SER A 247 18.78 9.51 3.62
C SER A 247 19.79 8.36 3.57
N GLU A 248 20.01 7.72 4.73
CA GLU A 248 20.79 6.48 4.81
C GLU A 248 20.25 5.40 3.88
N VAL A 249 18.92 5.22 3.84
CA VAL A 249 18.29 4.20 2.99
C VAL A 249 18.54 4.46 1.51
N PHE A 250 18.58 5.71 1.06
CA PHE A 250 18.92 6.06 -0.31
C PHE A 250 20.39 5.71 -0.62
N ARG A 251 21.32 6.11 0.25
CA ARG A 251 22.76 5.87 0.08
C ARG A 251 23.11 4.38 0.12
N GLU A 252 22.50 3.63 1.04
CA GLU A 252 22.69 2.18 1.14
C GLU A 252 22.18 1.42 -0.08
N ARG A 253 21.08 1.89 -0.71
CA ARG A 253 20.62 1.33 -1.98
C ARG A 253 21.62 1.57 -3.10
N GLN A 254 22.21 2.78 -3.19
CA GLN A 254 23.27 3.07 -4.16
C GLN A 254 24.48 2.15 -3.95
N ARG A 255 24.94 2.00 -2.70
CA ARG A 255 26.03 1.11 -2.33
C ARG A 255 25.78 -0.32 -2.82
N VAL A 256 24.59 -0.87 -2.57
CA VAL A 256 24.22 -2.22 -3.01
C VAL A 256 24.24 -2.36 -4.54
N TYR A 257 23.78 -1.37 -5.29
CA TYR A 257 23.83 -1.39 -6.75
C TYR A 257 25.25 -1.37 -7.30
N ILE A 258 26.10 -0.49 -6.76
CA ILE A 258 27.50 -0.37 -7.14
C ILE A 258 28.26 -1.67 -6.83
N GLU A 259 28.11 -2.21 -5.62
CA GLU A 259 28.75 -3.48 -5.22
C GLU A 259 28.28 -4.69 -6.06
N ALA A 260 27.06 -4.63 -6.59
CA ALA A 260 26.52 -5.66 -7.46
C ALA A 260 27.00 -5.52 -8.92
N GLY A 261 27.72 -4.44 -9.28
CA GLY A 261 28.18 -4.18 -10.64
C GLY A 261 27.07 -3.70 -11.59
N ILE A 262 26.02 -3.07 -11.05
CA ILE A 262 24.99 -2.39 -11.83
C ILE A 262 25.56 -1.07 -12.35
N GLU A 263 25.42 -0.83 -13.65
CA GLU A 263 25.87 0.41 -14.29
C GLU A 263 25.05 1.62 -13.81
N GLU A 264 25.67 2.79 -13.84
CA GLU A 264 25.06 4.07 -13.46
C GLU A 264 23.73 4.31 -14.19
N ALA A 265 23.66 4.11 -15.51
CA ALA A 265 22.40 4.29 -16.23
C ALA A 265 21.22 3.44 -15.68
N ASP A 266 21.50 2.25 -15.14
CA ASP A 266 20.48 1.38 -14.54
C ASP A 266 20.22 1.70 -13.06
N HIS A 267 21.22 2.22 -12.32
CA HIS A 267 21.03 2.64 -10.92
C HIS A 267 19.96 3.74 -10.81
N ILE A 268 19.91 4.63 -11.81
CA ILE A 268 19.10 5.85 -11.83
C ILE A 268 17.68 5.43 -12.12
N LYS A 269 17.50 4.52 -13.07
CA LYS A 269 16.19 3.98 -13.42
C LYS A 269 15.59 3.12 -12.30
N LEU A 270 16.42 2.34 -11.60
CA LEU A 270 15.99 1.57 -10.43
C LEU A 270 15.52 2.52 -9.31
N GLU A 271 16.25 3.60 -9.05
CA GLU A 271 15.84 4.63 -8.08
C GLU A 271 14.63 5.44 -8.52
N ALA A 272 14.52 5.78 -9.81
CA ALA A 272 13.37 6.50 -10.35
C ALA A 272 12.07 5.67 -10.32
N ALA A 273 12.18 4.34 -10.26
CA ALA A 273 11.06 3.43 -10.09
C ALA A 273 10.73 3.12 -8.62
N TRP A 274 11.67 3.31 -7.69
CA TRP A 274 11.45 3.09 -6.26
C TRP A 274 10.28 3.91 -5.64
N PRO A 275 9.97 5.14 -6.11
CA PRO A 275 8.74 5.88 -5.77
C PRO A 275 7.44 5.09 -5.87
N LEU A 276 7.35 4.08 -6.75
CA LEU A 276 6.20 3.16 -6.81
C LEU A 276 6.00 2.38 -5.50
N ALA A 277 7.08 2.09 -4.76
CA ALA A 277 7.01 1.46 -3.45
C ALA A 277 6.77 2.48 -2.32
N ILE A 278 7.24 3.71 -2.48
CA ILE A 278 7.20 4.76 -1.46
C ILE A 278 5.83 5.47 -1.43
N PHE A 279 5.29 5.89 -2.59
CA PHE A 279 4.10 6.75 -2.64
C PHE A 279 2.79 5.99 -2.83
N SER A 280 2.80 4.93 -3.66
CA SER A 280 1.58 4.30 -4.18
C SER A 280 0.66 3.71 -3.11
N ASN A 281 1.19 3.35 -1.93
CA ASN A 281 0.41 2.80 -0.83
C ASN A 281 0.08 3.85 0.23
N THR A 282 1.00 4.79 0.52
CA THR A 282 0.81 5.79 1.57
C THR A 282 -0.34 6.75 1.21
N VAL A 283 -0.44 7.20 -0.04
CA VAL A 283 -1.50 8.14 -0.48
C VAL A 283 -2.93 7.58 -0.31
N PRO A 284 -3.30 6.40 -0.85
CA PRO A 284 -4.64 5.85 -0.63
C PRO A 284 -4.87 5.48 0.84
N THR A 285 -3.83 5.05 1.57
CA THR A 285 -3.97 4.77 3.02
C THR A 285 -4.32 6.04 3.80
N ALA A 286 -3.60 7.13 3.55
CA ALA A 286 -3.88 8.44 4.12
C ALA A 286 -5.29 8.93 3.80
N TYR A 287 -5.72 8.78 2.55
CA TYR A 287 -7.06 9.17 2.11
C TYR A 287 -8.14 8.45 2.92
N TRP A 288 -8.06 7.13 2.98
CA TRP A 288 -9.05 6.34 3.72
C TRP A 288 -8.95 6.58 5.22
N PHE A 289 -7.75 6.76 5.77
CA PHE A 289 -7.57 7.01 7.19
C PHE A 289 -8.22 8.32 7.62
N MET A 290 -7.99 9.40 6.87
CA MET A 290 -8.68 10.68 7.08
C MET A 290 -10.19 10.56 6.84
N TRP A 291 -10.61 9.78 5.84
CA TRP A 291 -12.03 9.51 5.61
C TRP A 291 -12.68 8.84 6.81
N GLU A 292 -12.09 7.78 7.37
CA GLU A 292 -12.67 7.05 8.49
C GLU A 292 -12.75 7.91 9.77
N LEU A 293 -11.74 8.76 10.01
CA LEU A 293 -11.72 9.75 11.10
C LEU A 293 -12.79 10.83 10.91
N CYS A 294 -12.76 11.57 9.80
CA CYS A 294 -13.62 12.73 9.57
C CYS A 294 -15.09 12.35 9.33
N SER A 295 -15.38 11.12 8.95
CA SER A 295 -16.75 10.62 8.73
C SER A 295 -17.45 10.17 10.02
N ARG A 296 -16.75 10.13 11.16
CA ARG A 296 -17.23 9.67 12.48
C ARG A 296 -16.92 10.68 13.57
N PRO A 297 -17.80 11.66 13.83
CA PRO A 297 -17.53 12.76 14.77
C PRO A 297 -17.20 12.31 16.20
N ALA A 298 -17.86 11.27 16.72
CA ALA A 298 -17.56 10.73 18.06
C ALA A 298 -16.14 10.15 18.14
N LEU A 299 -15.79 9.29 17.17
CA LEU A 299 -14.44 8.74 17.05
C LEU A 299 -13.39 9.85 16.89
N LEU A 300 -13.66 10.85 16.06
CA LEU A 300 -12.76 11.99 15.87
C LEU A 300 -12.52 12.76 17.17
N ALA A 301 -13.55 12.95 17.99
CA ALA A 301 -13.42 13.60 19.29
C ALA A 301 -12.55 12.77 20.24
N GLU A 302 -12.77 11.46 20.34
CA GLU A 302 -11.96 10.55 21.16
C GLU A 302 -10.49 10.55 20.73
N VAL A 303 -10.24 10.42 19.43
CA VAL A 303 -8.88 10.45 18.86
C VAL A 303 -8.22 11.81 19.07
N ARG A 304 -8.96 12.93 18.94
CA ARG A 304 -8.42 14.26 19.25
C ARG A 304 -7.97 14.31 20.70
N SER A 305 -8.82 13.93 21.66
CA SER A 305 -8.44 13.90 23.07
C SER A 305 -7.18 13.08 23.33
N GLU A 306 -7.06 11.89 22.72
CA GLU A 306 -5.87 11.04 22.82
C GLU A 306 -4.59 11.73 22.29
N VAL A 307 -4.67 12.38 21.13
CA VAL A 307 -3.51 13.05 20.52
C VAL A 307 -3.16 14.35 21.26
N GLU A 308 -4.13 15.06 21.81
CA GLU A 308 -3.89 16.30 22.57
C GLU A 308 -2.99 16.07 23.79
N GLU A 309 -3.04 14.89 24.43
CA GLU A 309 -2.22 14.51 25.58
C GLU A 309 -0.72 14.31 25.26
N VAL A 310 -0.38 14.12 23.98
CA VAL A 310 1.01 13.95 23.52
C VAL A 310 1.60 15.23 22.93
N VAL A 311 0.84 16.33 22.89
CA VAL A 311 1.33 17.64 22.48
C VAL A 311 1.90 18.39 23.67
N ILE A 312 3.16 18.79 23.56
CA ILE A 312 3.81 19.68 24.52
C ILE A 312 3.45 21.12 24.14
N LYS A 313 2.80 21.83 25.06
CA LYS A 313 2.43 23.25 24.94
C LYS A 313 3.48 24.08 25.69
N THR A 314 4.31 24.84 24.97
CA THR A 314 5.31 25.75 25.59
C THR A 314 4.73 27.16 25.76
N GLN A 315 5.29 27.93 26.69
CA GLN A 315 4.79 29.29 26.99
C GLN A 315 4.90 30.21 25.77
N LYS A 316 3.92 31.10 25.68
CA LYS A 316 3.72 32.11 24.63
C LYS A 316 5.02 32.86 24.32
N THR A 317 5.53 32.71 23.10
CA THR A 317 6.63 33.53 22.58
C THR A 317 6.06 34.83 21.98
N ALA A 318 6.92 35.73 21.52
CA ALA A 318 6.50 36.94 20.81
C ALA A 318 5.64 36.64 19.56
N ASP A 319 5.80 35.44 18.98
CA ASP A 319 5.15 35.00 17.75
C ASP A 319 3.87 34.16 18.00
N GLY A 320 3.46 33.98 19.26
CA GLY A 320 2.26 33.22 19.64
C GLY A 320 2.55 31.96 20.48
N PRO A 321 1.55 31.07 20.67
CA PRO A 321 1.78 29.80 21.33
C PRO A 321 2.63 28.86 20.45
N GLU A 322 3.45 28.05 21.10
CA GLU A 322 4.26 27.03 20.46
C GLU A 322 3.77 25.63 20.85
N PHE A 323 3.66 24.76 19.85
CA PHE A 323 3.20 23.39 20.00
C PHE A 323 4.28 22.44 19.48
N CYS A 324 4.61 21.41 20.25
CA CYS A 324 5.54 20.36 19.84
C CYS A 324 4.84 19.00 19.94
N LEU A 325 4.71 18.31 18.81
CA LEU A 325 4.21 16.95 18.78
C LEU A 325 5.37 15.98 18.97
N ASP A 326 5.34 15.21 20.06
CA ASP A 326 6.36 14.22 20.38
C ASP A 326 6.07 12.90 19.64
N ILE A 327 6.94 12.54 18.69
CA ILE A 327 6.81 11.31 17.89
C ILE A 327 6.85 10.07 18.77
N ALA A 328 7.71 10.03 19.79
CA ALA A 328 7.87 8.85 20.62
C ALA A 328 6.59 8.58 21.42
N ALA A 329 6.03 9.64 22.00
CA ALA A 329 4.74 9.59 22.69
C ALA A 329 3.59 9.23 21.74
N LEU A 330 3.55 9.79 20.53
CA LEU A 330 2.56 9.46 19.52
C LEU A 330 2.56 7.94 19.21
N ARG A 331 3.74 7.32 19.11
CA ARG A 331 3.89 5.88 18.84
C ARG A 331 3.46 4.99 20.02
N THR A 332 3.61 5.45 21.26
CA THR A 332 3.38 4.63 22.47
C THR A 332 2.08 4.90 23.20
N ARG A 333 1.52 6.09 23.07
CA ARG A 333 0.35 6.52 23.84
C ARG A 333 -0.91 6.67 22.98
N CYS A 334 -0.78 6.93 21.68
CA CYS A 334 -1.94 7.08 20.79
C CYS A 334 -2.39 5.75 20.18
N ARG A 335 -2.97 4.87 21.02
CA ARG A 335 -3.36 3.50 20.69
C ARG A 335 -4.62 3.45 19.84
N LEU A 336 -5.59 4.32 20.10
CA LEU A 336 -6.81 4.42 19.31
C LEU A 336 -6.50 4.94 17.91
N LEU A 337 -5.69 5.99 17.78
CA LEU A 337 -5.26 6.50 16.46
C LEU A 337 -4.58 5.40 15.62
N LEU A 338 -3.67 4.63 16.22
CA LEU A 338 -3.05 3.48 15.57
C LEU A 338 -4.08 2.41 15.18
N SER A 339 -5.01 2.10 16.08
CA SER A 339 -6.06 1.11 15.81
C SER A 339 -6.97 1.54 14.66
N VAL A 340 -7.29 2.83 14.53
CA VAL A 340 -8.05 3.36 13.39
C VAL A 340 -7.27 3.21 12.08
N LEU A 341 -5.95 3.48 12.08
CA LEU A 341 -5.10 3.26 10.91
C LEU A 341 -5.10 1.79 10.49
N GLU A 342 -4.91 0.87 11.44
CA GLU A 342 -4.85 -0.56 11.17
C GLU A 342 -6.22 -1.11 10.73
N GLU A 343 -7.32 -0.66 11.33
CA GLU A 343 -8.66 -1.04 10.91
C GLU A 343 -9.01 -0.49 9.53
N THR A 344 -8.54 0.72 9.20
CA THR A 344 -8.65 1.28 7.85
C THR A 344 -7.94 0.40 6.84
N GLN A 345 -6.70 0.01 7.16
CA GLN A 345 -5.94 -0.89 6.31
C GLN A 345 -6.67 -2.22 6.16
N ARG A 346 -7.08 -2.88 7.26
CA ARG A 346 -7.77 -4.18 7.23
C ARG A 346 -9.02 -4.15 6.35
N THR A 347 -9.91 -3.20 6.58
CA THR A 347 -11.21 -3.12 5.88
C THR A 347 -11.07 -2.74 4.41
N ARG A 348 -10.03 -1.99 4.04
CA ARG A 348 -9.81 -1.51 2.66
C ARG A 348 -8.76 -2.31 1.89
N HIS A 349 -8.13 -3.30 2.51
CA HIS A 349 -7.03 -4.05 1.91
C HIS A 349 -7.53 -4.98 0.81
N ILE A 350 -6.88 -4.88 -0.36
CA ILE A 350 -7.26 -5.63 -1.57
C ILE A 350 -6.06 -6.32 -2.23
N HIS A 351 -4.84 -6.06 -1.77
CA HIS A 351 -3.65 -6.61 -2.40
C HIS A 351 -3.54 -8.11 -2.13
N ALA A 352 -3.13 -8.84 -3.17
CA ALA A 352 -2.80 -10.24 -3.07
C ALA A 352 -1.30 -10.39 -2.92
N SER A 353 -0.84 -11.04 -1.84
CA SER A 353 0.52 -11.59 -1.85
C SER A 353 0.59 -12.63 -2.97
N MET A 354 1.69 -12.67 -3.72
CA MET A 354 1.83 -13.56 -4.87
C MET A 354 3.13 -14.32 -4.81
N CYS A 355 3.13 -15.57 -5.25
CA CYS A 355 4.35 -16.33 -5.48
C CYS A 355 4.22 -17.19 -6.73
N ARG A 356 5.35 -17.45 -7.38
CA ARG A 356 5.44 -18.36 -8.51
C ARG A 356 5.83 -19.73 -7.99
N VAL A 357 5.15 -20.76 -8.48
CA VAL A 357 5.49 -22.15 -8.20
C VAL A 357 6.71 -22.54 -9.05
N LEU A 358 7.87 -22.70 -8.42
CA LEU A 358 9.13 -23.06 -9.07
C LEU A 358 9.26 -24.57 -9.32
N GLU A 359 8.63 -25.37 -8.46
CA GLU A 359 8.60 -26.83 -8.49
C GLU A 359 7.23 -27.32 -8.01
N ASP A 360 6.77 -28.46 -8.53
CA ASP A 360 5.52 -29.09 -8.08
C ASP A 360 5.55 -29.26 -6.56
N THR A 361 4.58 -28.65 -5.87
CA THR A 361 4.57 -28.55 -4.41
C THR A 361 3.23 -29.01 -3.88
N VAL A 362 3.23 -29.95 -2.95
CA VAL A 362 2.01 -30.31 -2.21
C VAL A 362 1.92 -29.43 -0.96
N LEU A 363 0.92 -28.57 -0.93
CA LEU A 363 0.64 -27.66 0.18
C LEU A 363 -0.33 -28.32 1.15
N ASP A 364 0.01 -28.29 2.44
CA ASP A 364 -0.85 -28.78 3.53
C ASP A 364 -1.32 -30.23 3.32
N GLU A 365 -0.46 -31.06 2.71
CA GLU A 365 -0.72 -32.47 2.34
C GLU A 365 -1.96 -32.68 1.45
N ARG A 366 -2.56 -31.60 0.93
CA ARG A 366 -3.88 -31.61 0.29
C ARG A 366 -3.87 -31.04 -1.11
N TYR A 367 -3.24 -29.88 -1.30
CA TYR A 367 -3.33 -29.14 -2.56
C TYR A 367 -2.02 -29.25 -3.35
N LEU A 368 -2.07 -29.91 -4.51
CA LEU A 368 -0.95 -29.90 -5.45
C LEU A 368 -0.92 -28.58 -6.21
N LEU A 369 0.22 -27.90 -6.16
CA LEU A 369 0.51 -26.69 -6.91
C LEU A 369 1.52 -27.05 -7.99
N LYS A 370 1.13 -26.92 -9.26
CA LYS A 370 1.99 -27.28 -10.39
C LYS A 370 3.00 -26.17 -10.71
N LYS A 371 4.21 -26.59 -11.10
CA LYS A 371 5.29 -25.71 -11.54
C LYS A 371 4.84 -24.77 -12.67
N GLY A 372 5.32 -23.53 -12.59
CA GLY A 372 5.15 -22.51 -13.62
C GLY A 372 3.97 -21.57 -13.39
N TYR A 373 3.01 -21.95 -12.55
CA TYR A 373 1.81 -21.17 -12.23
C TYR A 373 2.01 -20.23 -11.03
N VAL A 374 0.96 -19.46 -10.73
CA VAL A 374 0.97 -18.43 -9.69
C VAL A 374 0.01 -18.80 -8.57
N VAL A 375 0.46 -18.59 -7.34
CA VAL A 375 -0.40 -18.58 -6.15
C VAL A 375 -0.65 -17.13 -5.75
N GLN A 376 -1.90 -16.79 -5.46
CA GLN A 376 -2.32 -15.51 -4.93
C GLN A 376 -3.00 -15.68 -3.57
N LEU A 377 -2.69 -14.77 -2.64
CA LEU A 377 -3.29 -14.70 -1.32
C LEU A 377 -3.95 -13.32 -1.20
N PRO A 378 -5.17 -13.13 -1.75
CA PRO A 378 -5.90 -11.88 -1.63
C PRO A 378 -6.12 -11.56 -0.15
N GLY A 379 -5.75 -10.36 0.26
CA GLY A 379 -5.90 -10.00 1.66
C GLY A 379 -7.35 -9.74 2.09
N GLY A 380 -8.23 -9.38 1.15
CA GLY A 380 -9.65 -9.12 1.44
C GLY A 380 -10.37 -10.27 2.16
N PRO A 381 -10.38 -11.50 1.60
CA PRO A 381 -11.01 -12.65 2.25
C PRO A 381 -10.46 -12.94 3.65
N ILE A 382 -9.14 -12.85 3.82
CA ILE A 382 -8.45 -13.10 5.09
C ILE A 382 -8.80 -12.02 6.11
N HIS A 383 -8.85 -10.76 5.69
CA HIS A 383 -9.20 -9.62 6.53
C HIS A 383 -10.65 -9.59 6.95
N HIS A 384 -11.54 -10.24 6.22
CA HIS A 384 -12.97 -10.32 6.54
C HIS A 384 -13.39 -11.70 7.08
N ASP A 385 -12.44 -12.61 7.33
CA ASP A 385 -12.72 -13.95 7.86
C ASP A 385 -13.17 -13.88 9.33
N PRO A 386 -14.41 -14.31 9.66
CA PRO A 386 -14.90 -14.33 11.04
C PRO A 386 -14.10 -15.24 11.97
N ASN A 387 -13.40 -16.24 11.45
CA ASN A 387 -12.52 -17.10 12.26
C ASN A 387 -11.25 -16.37 12.71
N VAL A 388 -10.88 -15.30 12.02
CA VAL A 388 -9.69 -14.49 12.32
C VAL A 388 -10.04 -13.21 13.09
N TYR A 389 -11.16 -12.56 12.71
CA TYR A 389 -11.54 -11.24 13.22
C TYR A 389 -12.86 -11.22 14.00
N GLY A 390 -13.47 -12.38 14.25
CA GLY A 390 -14.72 -12.51 15.00
C GLY A 390 -15.97 -12.19 14.16
N SER A 391 -17.15 -12.25 14.79
CA SER A 391 -18.44 -12.07 14.11
C SER A 391 -18.61 -10.70 13.44
N ASN A 392 -17.89 -9.68 13.91
CA ASN A 392 -17.88 -8.33 13.33
C ASN A 392 -16.73 -8.10 12.32
N ALA A 393 -16.13 -9.17 11.76
CA ALA A 393 -15.08 -9.06 10.76
C ALA A 393 -15.48 -8.22 9.52
N GLY A 394 -16.78 -8.19 9.19
CA GLY A 394 -17.33 -7.37 8.11
C GLY A 394 -17.48 -5.87 8.43
N GLN A 395 -17.24 -5.45 9.67
CA GLN A 395 -17.52 -4.11 10.16
C GLN A 395 -16.22 -3.36 10.49
N PHE A 396 -16.24 -2.03 10.30
CA PHE A 396 -15.16 -1.17 10.72
C PHE A 396 -15.27 -0.90 12.23
N GLU A 397 -14.34 -1.47 12.99
CA GLU A 397 -14.29 -1.38 14.45
C GLU A 397 -13.04 -0.58 14.89
N PRO A 398 -13.17 0.72 15.21
CA PRO A 398 -12.01 1.58 15.48
C PRO A 398 -11.17 1.13 16.68
N HIS A 399 -11.77 0.39 17.62
CA HIS A 399 -11.12 -0.11 18.83
C HIS A 399 -10.51 -1.51 18.67
N ARG A 400 -10.58 -2.13 17.47
CA ARG A 400 -10.20 -3.54 17.27
C ARG A 400 -8.77 -3.87 17.68
N PHE A 401 -7.83 -2.95 17.43
CA PHE A 401 -6.41 -3.10 17.73
C PHE A 401 -5.97 -2.26 18.93
N ALA A 402 -6.88 -1.49 19.53
CA ALA A 402 -6.62 -0.75 20.76
C ALA A 402 -6.74 -1.70 21.96
N PRO A 403 -5.77 -1.71 22.90
CA PRO A 403 -5.91 -2.45 24.15
C PRO A 403 -7.14 -1.95 24.92
N SER A 404 -8.01 -2.85 25.38
CA SER A 404 -9.12 -2.50 26.25
C SER A 404 -8.64 -2.35 27.70
N ASP A 405 -8.68 -1.14 28.25
CA ASP A 405 -8.52 -0.93 29.71
C ASP A 405 -9.80 -1.30 30.50
N THR A 406 -10.87 -1.72 29.82
CA THR A 406 -12.23 -1.85 30.38
C THR A 406 -12.63 -3.22 30.92
N HIS A 407 -11.66 -4.09 31.27
CA HIS A 407 -11.94 -5.28 32.06
C HIS A 407 -10.95 -5.43 33.22
N GLY A 408 -11.22 -4.72 34.33
CA GLY A 408 -11.11 -5.16 35.74
C GLY A 408 -9.97 -6.07 36.22
N ASN A 409 -8.87 -6.21 35.48
CA ASN A 409 -7.69 -6.96 35.89
C ASN A 409 -6.59 -5.96 36.24
N GLU A 410 -6.78 -5.31 37.39
CA GLU A 410 -5.69 -4.68 38.12
C GLU A 410 -4.53 -5.69 38.23
N GLY A 411 -3.37 -5.36 37.64
CA GLY A 411 -2.14 -6.12 37.84
C GLY A 411 -1.59 -6.90 36.65
N LYS A 412 -2.20 -6.86 35.47
CA LYS A 412 -1.54 -7.35 34.24
C LYS A 412 -1.68 -6.33 33.12
N VAL A 413 -0.59 -5.60 32.85
CA VAL A 413 -0.39 -4.93 31.55
C VAL A 413 -0.69 -5.97 30.47
N PRO A 414 -1.72 -5.80 29.61
CA PRO A 414 -1.94 -6.72 28.51
C PRO A 414 -0.76 -6.56 27.55
N THR A 415 0.26 -7.39 27.73
CA THR A 415 1.35 -7.51 26.79
C THR A 415 0.75 -8.04 25.50
N HIS A 416 0.64 -7.14 24.53
CA HIS A 416 0.36 -7.35 23.12
C HIS A 416 -1.12 -7.51 22.81
N ALA A 417 -1.68 -6.53 22.08
CA ALA A 417 -2.76 -6.79 21.14
C ALA A 417 -2.41 -8.10 20.42
N PRO A 418 -3.31 -9.10 20.36
CA PRO A 418 -2.98 -10.39 19.77
C PRO A 418 -2.33 -10.12 18.43
N THR A 419 -1.07 -10.55 18.26
CA THR A 419 -0.33 -10.42 17.00
C THR A 419 -1.11 -11.24 15.99
N ASN A 420 -2.09 -10.60 15.37
CA ASN A 420 -3.02 -11.25 14.51
C ASN A 420 -2.23 -11.51 13.25
N ARG A 421 -1.64 -12.72 13.13
CA ARG A 421 -0.85 -13.06 11.94
C ARG A 421 -1.70 -13.03 10.67
N GLY A 422 -3.02 -12.83 10.78
CA GLY A 422 -3.94 -12.53 9.70
C GLY A 422 -3.91 -11.07 9.22
N PHE A 423 -3.16 -10.16 9.86
CA PHE A 423 -2.97 -8.79 9.38
C PHE A 423 -1.89 -8.76 8.29
N LEU A 424 -2.28 -8.36 7.08
CA LEU A 424 -1.51 -8.55 5.84
C LEU A 424 -1.22 -7.25 5.10
N ALA A 425 -1.66 -6.10 5.63
CA ALA A 425 -1.49 -4.83 4.94
C ALA A 425 -0.02 -4.46 4.74
N TRP A 426 0.85 -4.91 5.64
CA TRP A 426 2.30 -4.76 5.56
C TRP A 426 3.02 -5.96 4.91
N GLY A 427 2.28 -6.90 4.33
CA GLY A 427 2.79 -8.22 3.93
C GLY A 427 2.75 -9.22 5.06
N ALA A 428 3.45 -10.35 4.91
CA ALA A 428 3.51 -11.40 5.92
C ALA A 428 4.94 -11.94 6.04
N PRO A 429 5.38 -12.37 7.25
CA PRO A 429 6.72 -12.92 7.43
C PRO A 429 7.01 -14.10 6.50
N PRO A 430 8.18 -14.19 5.86
CA PRO A 430 9.37 -13.38 6.11
C PRO A 430 9.43 -12.07 5.32
N HIS A 431 8.46 -11.76 4.45
CA HIS A 431 8.46 -10.62 3.54
C HIS A 431 7.54 -9.49 4.02
N LEU A 432 7.89 -8.88 5.15
CA LEU A 432 7.24 -7.67 5.64
C LEU A 432 7.82 -6.41 4.97
N CYS A 433 6.97 -5.40 4.80
CA CYS A 433 7.38 -4.08 4.34
C CYS A 433 8.50 -3.53 5.24
N PRO A 434 9.69 -3.21 4.69
CA PRO A 434 10.81 -2.70 5.47
C PRO A 434 10.51 -1.33 6.06
N ALA A 435 9.68 -0.52 5.38
CA ALA A 435 9.32 0.82 5.79
C ALA A 435 8.10 0.90 6.73
N ARG A 436 7.52 -0.22 7.18
CA ARG A 436 6.23 -0.18 7.94
C ARG A 436 6.26 0.70 9.19
N GLN A 437 7.39 0.76 9.89
CA GLN A 437 7.56 1.62 11.07
C GLN A 437 7.61 3.11 10.70
N PHE A 438 8.30 3.42 9.60
CA PHE A 438 8.33 4.76 9.01
C PHE A 438 6.94 5.18 8.52
N ALA A 439 6.33 4.36 7.65
CA ALA A 439 5.03 4.59 7.04
C ALA A 439 3.88 4.70 8.07
N ALA A 440 3.90 3.90 9.14
CA ALA A 440 2.93 4.07 10.21
C ALA A 440 3.16 5.40 10.95
N THR A 441 4.40 5.74 11.29
CA THR A 441 4.71 6.98 12.01
C THR A 441 4.26 8.21 11.24
N GLU A 442 4.56 8.30 9.95
CA GLU A 442 4.18 9.45 9.12
C GLU A 442 2.67 9.59 8.95
N LEU A 443 1.93 8.47 8.82
CA LEU A 443 0.48 8.49 8.70
C LEU A 443 -0.17 8.96 10.01
N LEU A 444 0.33 8.49 11.15
CA LEU A 444 -0.10 8.96 12.47
C LEU A 444 0.21 10.45 12.66
N LEU A 445 1.41 10.88 12.28
CA LEU A 445 1.85 12.27 12.41
C LEU A 445 0.99 13.21 11.56
N MET A 446 0.82 12.89 10.27
CA MET A 446 0.02 13.68 9.35
C MET A 446 -1.44 13.77 9.81
N ALA A 447 -2.06 12.64 10.19
CA ALA A 447 -3.43 12.64 10.69
C ALA A 447 -3.56 13.47 11.97
N SER A 448 -2.64 13.32 12.92
CA SER A 448 -2.60 14.08 14.18
C SER A 448 -2.55 15.59 13.92
N LEU A 449 -1.61 16.03 13.08
CA LEU A 449 -1.46 17.45 12.75
C LEU A 449 -2.69 18.00 12.02
N LEU A 450 -3.31 17.22 11.13
CA LEU A 450 -4.54 17.62 10.44
C LEU A 450 -5.73 17.76 11.39
N ILE A 451 -6.02 16.74 12.21
CA ILE A 451 -7.20 16.74 13.09
C ILE A 451 -7.09 17.74 14.24
N LEU A 452 -5.88 18.06 14.70
CA LEU A 452 -5.65 19.06 15.74
C LEU A 452 -5.80 20.48 15.19
N ARG A 453 -5.23 20.78 14.02
CA ARG A 453 -5.18 22.14 13.48
C ARG A 453 -6.42 22.54 12.69
N PHE A 454 -7.19 21.57 12.19
CA PHE A 454 -8.33 21.84 11.31
C PHE A 454 -9.58 21.07 11.75
N ASP A 455 -10.72 21.73 11.62
CA ASP A 455 -12.02 21.07 11.53
C ASP A 455 -12.29 20.76 10.07
N ILE A 456 -12.26 19.46 9.76
CA ILE A 456 -12.44 18.92 8.40
C ILE A 456 -13.82 18.30 8.34
N GLN A 457 -14.67 18.86 7.47
CA GLN A 457 -15.98 18.31 7.16
C GLN A 457 -15.95 17.68 5.77
N LEU A 458 -16.25 16.38 5.73
CA LEU A 458 -16.49 15.69 4.47
C LEU A 458 -17.81 16.18 3.85
N PRO A 459 -17.99 16.07 2.52
CA PRO A 459 -19.28 16.33 1.89
C PRO A 459 -20.41 15.58 2.58
N SER A 460 -21.60 16.19 2.62
CA SER A 460 -22.81 15.63 3.22
C SER A 460 -23.88 15.35 2.16
N GLY A 461 -24.91 14.57 2.52
CA GLY A 461 -26.02 14.26 1.62
C GLY A 461 -25.60 13.40 0.42
N ARG A 462 -26.03 13.79 -0.80
CA ARG A 462 -25.78 13.02 -2.03
C ARG A 462 -24.31 12.94 -2.45
N ASP A 463 -23.48 13.85 -1.94
CA ASP A 463 -22.04 13.89 -2.24
C ASP A 463 -21.24 12.99 -1.29
N ARG A 464 -21.87 12.48 -0.22
CA ARG A 464 -21.28 11.47 0.67
C ARG A 464 -21.61 10.07 0.16
N ASP A 465 -20.72 9.51 -0.66
CA ASP A 465 -20.79 8.10 -1.01
C ASP A 465 -19.93 7.28 -0.01
N PRO A 466 -20.53 6.45 0.87
CA PRO A 466 -19.76 5.59 1.77
C PRO A 466 -18.99 4.48 1.03
N TYR A 467 -19.35 4.21 -0.23
CA TYR A 467 -18.76 3.17 -1.09
C TYR A 467 -18.42 3.74 -2.47
N PRO A 468 -17.54 4.77 -2.55
CA PRO A 468 -17.27 5.42 -3.82
C PRO A 468 -16.62 4.44 -4.80
N ALA A 469 -16.91 4.65 -6.09
CA ALA A 469 -16.29 3.85 -7.13
C ALA A 469 -14.76 3.90 -7.01
N LEU A 470 -14.11 2.74 -6.98
CA LEU A 470 -12.66 2.62 -6.74
C LEU A 470 -11.89 2.40 -8.05
N ARG A 471 -10.63 2.86 -8.10
CA ARG A 471 -9.71 2.59 -9.22
C ARG A 471 -9.20 1.15 -9.16
N ALA A 472 -10.07 0.18 -9.43
CA ALA A 472 -9.82 -1.26 -9.26
C ALA A 472 -8.57 -1.83 -9.97
N SER A 473 -8.05 -1.13 -10.97
CA SER A 473 -6.82 -1.51 -11.67
C SER A 473 -5.54 -1.11 -10.93
N GLU A 474 -5.57 -0.26 -9.90
CA GLU A 474 -4.35 0.18 -9.20
C GLU A 474 -3.56 -0.98 -8.58
N ILE A 475 -2.23 -0.87 -8.64
CA ILE A 475 -1.29 -1.82 -8.03
C ILE A 475 -0.91 -1.35 -6.62
N ALA A 476 -1.89 -0.88 -5.85
CA ALA A 476 -1.74 -0.50 -4.46
C ALA A 476 -2.34 -1.55 -3.52
N THR A 477 -2.03 -1.46 -2.23
CA THR A 477 -2.61 -2.26 -1.15
C THR A 477 -4.03 -1.86 -0.81
N LEU A 478 -4.35 -0.58 -0.99
CA LEU A 478 -5.66 0.02 -0.88
C LEU A 478 -5.96 0.78 -2.18
N LEU A 479 -7.21 0.74 -2.65
CA LEU A 479 -7.59 1.42 -3.89
C LEU A 479 -7.94 2.88 -3.64
N SER A 480 -7.46 3.78 -4.49
CA SER A 480 -7.91 5.17 -4.51
C SER A 480 -9.35 5.28 -5.02
N PRO A 481 -10.13 6.27 -4.56
CA PRO A 481 -11.42 6.57 -5.18
C PRO A 481 -11.23 7.10 -6.62
N LYS A 482 -12.20 6.85 -7.49
CA LYS A 482 -12.24 7.39 -8.86
C LYS A 482 -12.55 8.89 -8.88
N LYS A 483 -13.38 9.33 -7.93
CA LYS A 483 -13.78 10.74 -7.77
C LYS A 483 -13.19 11.27 -6.48
N ASP A 484 -12.56 12.43 -6.57
CA ASP A 484 -12.09 13.15 -5.40
C ASP A 484 -13.23 13.92 -4.74
N VAL A 485 -13.04 14.34 -3.50
CA VAL A 485 -14.01 15.07 -2.70
C VAL A 485 -13.43 16.41 -2.25
N ALA A 486 -14.22 17.47 -2.39
CA ALA A 486 -13.86 18.78 -1.85
C ALA A 486 -14.00 18.76 -0.32
N LEU A 487 -13.01 19.31 0.37
CA LEU A 487 -13.03 19.48 1.81
C LEU A 487 -13.63 20.83 2.17
N GLN A 488 -14.49 20.83 3.18
CA GLN A 488 -14.84 22.05 3.91
C GLN A 488 -13.99 22.08 5.17
N MET A 489 -13.16 23.11 5.31
CA MET A 489 -12.17 23.19 6.37
C MET A 489 -12.24 24.54 7.07
N THR A 490 -12.05 24.52 8.39
CA THR A 490 -11.79 25.72 9.19
C THR A 490 -10.59 25.48 10.08
N VAL A 491 -9.82 26.53 10.36
CA VAL A 491 -8.66 26.47 11.27
C VAL A 491 -9.18 26.45 12.70
N ARG A 492 -8.65 25.57 13.54
CA ARG A 492 -8.94 25.51 14.98
C ARG A 492 -8.09 26.54 15.71
N GLU A 493 -8.72 27.63 16.15
CA GLU A 493 -8.03 28.78 16.74
C GLU A 493 -7.23 28.44 18.00
N GLU A 494 -7.70 27.49 18.80
CA GLU A 494 -7.00 27.02 20.01
C GLU A 494 -5.68 26.28 19.71
N TRP A 495 -5.48 25.89 18.44
CA TRP A 495 -4.30 25.21 17.92
C TRP A 495 -3.53 26.07 16.89
N ARG A 496 -3.90 27.35 16.75
CA ARG A 496 -3.18 28.30 15.91
C ARG A 496 -1.88 28.72 16.61
N GLY A 497 -0.75 28.53 15.94
CA GLY A 497 0.56 28.85 16.50
C GLY A 497 1.68 28.18 15.72
N LYS A 498 2.90 28.26 16.26
CA LYS A 498 4.07 27.62 15.65
C LYS A 498 4.12 26.16 16.05
N TRP A 499 4.15 25.28 15.06
CA TRP A 499 4.22 23.84 15.25
C TRP A 499 5.64 23.33 14.99
N SER A 500 6.07 22.39 15.82
CA SER A 500 7.29 21.62 15.66
C SER A 500 7.03 20.14 15.95
N VAL A 501 7.94 19.29 15.50
CA VAL A 501 7.89 17.85 15.75
C VAL A 501 9.27 17.43 16.28
N ALA A 502 9.29 16.62 17.33
CA ALA A 502 10.53 16.16 17.95
C ALA A 502 10.42 14.70 18.40
N PHE A 503 11.56 14.08 18.64
CA PHE A 503 11.64 12.82 19.36
C PHE A 503 11.78 13.08 20.86
N GLY A 504 10.83 12.59 21.65
CA GLY A 504 10.97 12.49 23.10
C GLY A 504 12.05 11.50 23.51
N LYS A 505 12.19 11.29 24.83
CA LYS A 505 13.22 10.39 25.39
C LYS A 505 12.96 8.90 25.15
N GLU A 506 11.75 8.52 24.75
CA GLU A 506 11.37 7.13 24.54
C GLU A 506 11.87 6.60 23.18
N LYS A 507 12.58 5.46 23.18
CA LYS A 507 13.09 4.79 21.96
C LYS A 507 12.20 3.62 21.55
N SER A 508 10.91 3.88 21.44
CA SER A 508 9.87 2.87 21.25
C SER A 508 9.43 2.77 19.78
N ARG A 509 9.10 1.54 19.38
CA ARG A 509 8.56 1.22 18.05
C ARG A 509 7.04 1.37 18.06
N VAL A 510 6.46 1.60 16.88
CA VAL A 510 5.01 1.44 16.71
C VAL A 510 4.67 -0.04 16.92
N LEU A 511 3.73 -0.33 17.82
CA LEU A 511 3.26 -1.69 18.10
C LEU A 511 2.26 -2.13 17.03
N LEU A 512 2.76 -2.45 15.84
CA LEU A 512 1.93 -2.84 14.70
C LEU A 512 1.34 -4.24 14.88
N ALA A 513 0.08 -4.43 14.47
CA ALA A 513 -0.62 -5.70 14.43
C ALA A 513 0.09 -6.77 13.58
N SER A 514 0.91 -6.35 12.59
CA SER A 514 1.72 -7.25 11.77
C SER A 514 2.90 -7.91 12.49
N GLY A 515 3.25 -7.47 13.70
CA GLY A 515 4.48 -7.87 14.40
C GLY A 515 5.66 -6.92 14.19
#